data_AF-A0A3B9XKI6-F1
#
_entry.id   AF-A0A3B9XKI6-F1
#
_cell.length_a   1.000
_cell.length_b   1.000
_cell.length_c   1.000
_cell.angle_alpha   90.00
_cell.angle_beta   90.00
_cell.angle_gamma   90.00
#
_symmetry.space_group_name_H-M   'P 1'
#
loop_
_entity.id
_entity.type
_entity.pdbx_description
1 polymer ?
#
loop_
_entity_poly.entity_id
_entity_poly.type
_entity_poly.pdbx_seq_one_letter_code
_entity_poly.pdbx_strand_id
1 'polypeptide(L)'
;MSQKSRFERAIEFIDQQGILLVFPVKNQKDADSLWARFHPRTPLRWEWTDDGDDKVFQMWHLMKELSDCEQVVYSKWYQGRATYFSRELFQALYFLTMQNSELFESPPDAYEDLMEVLTESSPLSTKELKKHTDLRGKDCAAIYNRGMKWAFTRFLIVGYGEEED
;
A
#
# COMPACT_ATOMS: atom_id res chain seq x y z
N MET A 1 26.32 -8.40 -19.31
CA MET A 1 25.41 -8.32 -18.16
C MET A 1 24.07 -7.84 -18.68
N SER A 2 23.01 -8.63 -18.52
CA SER A 2 21.66 -8.22 -18.96
C SER A 2 21.23 -6.97 -18.19
N GLN A 3 20.59 -6.01 -18.87
CA GLN A 3 20.03 -4.84 -18.22
C GLN A 3 18.81 -5.28 -17.40
N LYS A 4 18.85 -5.06 -16.08
CA LYS A 4 17.74 -5.41 -15.19
C LYS A 4 16.47 -4.64 -15.56
N SER A 5 15.33 -5.31 -15.49
CA SER A 5 14.02 -4.70 -15.75
C SER A 5 13.68 -3.67 -14.68
N ARG A 6 12.68 -2.82 -14.93
CA ARG A 6 12.21 -1.84 -13.93
C ARG A 6 11.67 -2.54 -12.68
N PHE A 7 10.97 -3.66 -12.87
CA PHE A 7 10.44 -4.52 -11.82
C PHE A 7 11.55 -5.05 -10.91
N GLU A 8 12.59 -5.69 -11.48
CA GLU A 8 13.72 -6.23 -10.71
C GLU A 8 14.43 -5.13 -9.92
N ARG A 9 14.61 -3.94 -10.52
CA ARG A 9 15.22 -2.79 -9.83
C ARG A 9 14.35 -2.26 -8.70
N ALA A 10 13.03 -2.32 -8.82
CA ALA A 10 12.12 -1.87 -7.77
C ALA A 10 12.24 -2.78 -6.53
N ILE A 11 12.25 -4.09 -6.74
CA ILE A 11 12.48 -5.08 -5.67
C ILE A 11 13.83 -4.80 -5.00
N GLU A 12 14.90 -4.61 -5.77
CA GLU A 12 16.22 -4.27 -5.21
C GLU A 12 16.23 -3.00 -4.37
N PHE A 13 15.52 -1.96 -4.81
CA PHE A 13 15.40 -0.74 -4.01
C PHE A 13 14.65 -0.98 -2.71
N ILE A 14 13.57 -1.76 -2.74
CA ILE A 14 12.77 -2.11 -1.56
C ILE A 14 13.58 -2.96 -0.59
N ASP A 15 14.31 -3.96 -1.06
CA ASP A 15 15.14 -4.84 -0.23
C ASP A 15 16.30 -4.07 0.41
N GLN A 16 16.97 -3.20 -0.36
CA GLN A 16 18.09 -2.41 0.15
C GLN A 16 17.68 -1.39 1.21
N GLN A 17 16.47 -0.82 1.12
CA GLN A 17 15.99 0.18 2.06
C GLN A 17 15.08 -0.40 3.15
N GLY A 18 14.62 -1.63 2.96
CA GLY A 18 13.63 -2.30 3.80
C GLY A 18 12.20 -1.78 3.60
N ILE A 19 12.01 -0.48 3.40
CA ILE A 19 10.70 0.19 3.25
C ILE A 19 10.82 1.38 2.30
N LEU A 20 9.84 1.54 1.40
CA LEU A 20 9.74 2.70 0.52
C LEU A 20 8.29 3.11 0.30
N LEU A 21 8.03 4.41 0.31
CA LEU A 21 6.77 4.92 -0.24
C LEU A 21 6.72 4.68 -1.75
N VAL A 22 5.54 4.60 -2.34
CA VAL A 22 5.43 4.66 -3.80
C VAL A 22 5.81 6.05 -4.30
N PHE A 23 5.17 7.08 -3.73
CA PHE A 23 5.31 8.48 -4.10
C PHE A 23 5.76 9.32 -2.90
N PRO A 24 6.55 10.39 -3.12
CA PRO A 24 7.04 11.22 -2.03
C PRO A 24 5.90 12.00 -1.36
N VAL A 25 6.05 12.26 -0.06
CA VAL A 25 5.12 13.16 0.66
C VAL A 25 5.52 14.59 0.37
N LYS A 26 4.67 15.33 -0.37
CA LYS A 26 4.88 16.76 -0.68
C LYS A 26 6.27 17.06 -1.30
N ASN A 27 6.85 16.12 -2.04
CA ASN A 27 8.22 16.21 -2.59
C ASN A 27 9.32 16.46 -1.53
N GLN A 28 9.07 16.10 -0.27
CA GLN A 28 10.05 16.16 0.81
C GLN A 28 11.00 14.95 0.78
N LYS A 29 12.20 15.12 1.35
CA LYS A 29 13.24 14.08 1.37
C LYS A 29 13.17 13.14 2.58
N ASP A 30 12.35 13.48 3.56
CA ASP A 30 12.36 12.82 4.89
C ASP A 30 11.83 11.39 4.85
N ALA A 31 10.93 11.09 3.90
CA ALA A 31 10.44 9.74 3.63
C ALA A 31 10.75 9.37 2.18
N ASP A 32 11.63 8.40 2.00
CA ASP A 32 12.09 7.98 0.69
C ASP A 32 11.00 7.21 -0.08
N SER A 33 11.11 7.20 -1.40
CA SER A 33 10.09 6.61 -2.27
C SER A 33 10.67 5.99 -3.53
N LEU A 34 9.95 5.01 -4.10
CA LEU A 34 10.26 4.42 -5.40
C LEU A 34 10.37 5.49 -6.49
N TRP A 35 9.47 6.48 -6.50
CA TRP A 35 9.58 7.63 -7.40
C TRP A 35 10.95 8.32 -7.29
N ALA A 36 11.41 8.66 -6.09
CA ALA A 36 12.69 9.35 -5.90
C ALA A 36 13.88 8.47 -6.34
N ARG A 37 13.77 7.14 -6.21
CA ARG A 37 14.77 6.17 -6.67
C ARG A 37 14.84 6.03 -8.19
N PHE A 38 13.69 6.02 -8.87
CA PHE A 38 13.63 5.95 -10.34
C PHE A 38 13.88 7.30 -11.01
N HIS A 39 13.50 8.40 -10.36
CA HIS A 39 13.52 9.75 -10.91
C HIS A 39 14.23 10.72 -9.95
N PRO A 40 15.54 10.52 -9.75
CA PRO A 40 16.30 11.34 -8.81
C PRO A 40 16.26 12.81 -9.24
N ARG A 41 16.02 13.71 -8.28
CA ARG A 41 15.92 15.17 -8.46
C ARG A 41 14.73 15.64 -9.31
N THR A 42 13.81 14.74 -9.67
CA THR A 42 12.58 15.09 -10.39
C THR A 42 11.43 15.17 -9.40
N PRO A 43 10.81 16.35 -9.19
CA PRO A 43 9.63 16.46 -8.34
C PRO A 43 8.45 15.71 -8.98
N LEU A 44 7.67 15.00 -8.18
CA LEU A 44 6.40 14.44 -8.62
C LEU A 44 5.41 15.56 -8.90
N ARG A 45 4.78 15.50 -10.07
CA ARG A 45 3.66 16.35 -10.49
C ARG A 45 2.52 15.47 -10.96
N TRP A 46 1.32 15.71 -10.45
CA TRP A 46 0.10 15.01 -10.86
C TRP A 46 -0.51 15.76 -12.03
N GLU A 47 0.01 15.53 -13.23
CA GLU A 47 -0.47 16.16 -14.47
C GLU A 47 -1.18 15.09 -15.31
N TRP A 48 -2.50 15.27 -15.52
CA TRP A 48 -3.37 14.40 -16.34
C TRP A 48 -3.69 15.06 -17.69
N THR A 49 -2.79 15.90 -18.18
CA THR A 49 -2.91 16.52 -19.51
C THR A 49 -2.46 15.54 -20.58
N ASP A 50 -2.89 15.74 -21.83
CA ASP A 50 -2.48 14.90 -22.97
C ASP A 50 -0.94 14.96 -23.22
N ASP A 51 -0.26 15.99 -22.72
CA ASP A 51 1.21 16.13 -22.69
C ASP A 51 1.84 15.69 -21.35
N GLY A 52 1.09 14.96 -20.51
CA GLY A 52 1.45 14.58 -19.15
C GLY A 52 2.66 13.65 -19.08
N ASP A 53 3.36 13.67 -17.94
CA ASP A 53 4.56 12.87 -17.73
C ASP A 53 4.24 11.37 -17.59
N ASP A 54 4.52 10.59 -18.64
CA ASP A 54 4.38 9.12 -18.70
C ASP A 54 5.02 8.39 -17.51
N LYS A 55 5.93 9.03 -16.77
CA LYS A 55 6.52 8.47 -15.54
C LYS A 55 5.48 8.07 -14.51
N VAL A 56 4.40 8.84 -14.34
CA VAL A 56 3.34 8.51 -13.38
C VAL A 56 2.62 7.23 -13.83
N PHE A 57 2.26 7.15 -15.11
CA PHE A 57 1.64 5.96 -15.70
C PHE A 57 2.54 4.72 -15.59
N GLN A 58 3.83 4.86 -15.86
CA GLN A 58 4.82 3.79 -15.68
C GLN A 58 4.93 3.33 -14.22
N MET A 59 4.80 4.25 -13.25
CA MET A 59 4.78 3.90 -11.84
C MET A 59 3.53 3.12 -11.47
N TRP A 60 2.37 3.43 -12.04
CA TRP A 60 1.13 2.67 -11.81
C TRP A 60 1.25 1.24 -12.35
N HIS A 61 1.79 1.07 -13.55
CA HIS A 61 2.05 -0.27 -14.12
C HIS A 61 2.98 -1.08 -13.21
N LEU A 62 4.07 -0.46 -12.77
CA LEU A 62 5.00 -1.08 -11.83
C LEU A 62 4.31 -1.45 -10.51
N MET A 63 3.42 -0.60 -9.98
CA MET A 63 2.68 -0.92 -8.76
C MET A 63 1.80 -2.15 -8.93
N LYS A 64 1.10 -2.27 -10.06
CA LYS A 64 0.28 -3.45 -10.36
C LYS A 64 1.12 -4.73 -10.44
N GLU A 65 2.26 -4.67 -11.14
CA GLU A 65 3.19 -5.80 -11.18
C GLU A 65 3.72 -6.16 -9.78
N LEU A 66 4.02 -5.17 -8.94
CA LEU A 66 4.49 -5.40 -7.57
C LEU A 66 3.40 -5.88 -6.61
N SER A 67 2.14 -5.48 -6.79
CA SER A 67 1.02 -5.95 -5.95
C SER A 67 0.65 -7.40 -6.22
N ASP A 68 0.98 -7.90 -7.40
CA ASP A 68 0.69 -9.27 -7.84
C ASP A 68 1.88 -10.21 -7.58
N CYS A 69 2.99 -9.69 -7.04
CA CYS A 69 4.17 -10.48 -6.75
C CYS A 69 4.31 -10.78 -5.25
N GLU A 70 4.81 -11.97 -4.93
CA GLU A 70 5.04 -12.38 -3.55
C GLU A 70 6.45 -11.99 -3.04
N GLN A 71 7.18 -11.13 -3.75
CA GLN A 71 8.56 -10.75 -3.40
C GLN A 71 8.64 -9.56 -2.46
N VAL A 72 7.64 -8.69 -2.47
CA VAL A 72 7.54 -7.51 -1.59
C VAL A 72 6.14 -7.44 -1.00
N VAL A 73 5.96 -6.63 0.02
CA VAL A 73 4.66 -6.48 0.70
C VAL A 73 4.15 -5.07 0.53
N TYR A 74 2.92 -4.93 0.02
CA TYR A 74 2.24 -3.64 -0.12
C TYR A 74 1.29 -3.38 1.06
N SER A 75 1.34 -2.17 1.62
CA SER A 75 0.41 -1.71 2.66
C SER A 75 0.18 -0.19 2.59
N LYS A 76 -0.83 0.30 3.32
CA LYS A 76 -1.08 1.73 3.54
C LYS A 76 -0.66 2.13 4.96
N TRP A 77 0.59 2.53 5.11
CA TRP A 77 1.21 2.70 6.43
C TRP A 77 1.52 4.16 6.79
N TYR A 78 2.66 4.70 6.33
CA TYR A 78 3.12 6.03 6.73
C TYR A 78 2.16 7.13 6.26
N GLN A 79 1.48 7.79 7.21
CA GLN A 79 0.41 8.76 6.94
C GLN A 79 -0.71 8.20 6.03
N GLY A 80 -0.96 6.89 6.05
CA GLY A 80 -1.94 6.22 5.19
C GLY A 80 -1.56 6.16 3.71
N ARG A 81 -0.27 6.34 3.38
CA ARG A 81 0.25 6.32 2.01
C ARG A 81 0.61 4.90 1.57
N ALA A 82 0.50 4.67 0.27
CA ALA A 82 0.99 3.48 -0.42
C ALA A 82 2.48 3.27 -0.14
N THR A 83 2.81 2.12 0.47
CA THR A 83 4.14 1.79 0.97
C THR A 83 4.45 0.34 0.64
N TYR A 84 5.65 0.10 0.12
CA TYR A 84 6.22 -1.23 -0.06
C TYR A 84 7.24 -1.52 1.03
N PHE A 85 7.25 -2.78 1.47
CA PHE A 85 8.19 -3.33 2.43
C PHE A 85 8.90 -4.52 1.81
N SER A 86 10.18 -4.66 2.10
CA SER A 86 10.88 -5.95 1.97
C SER A 86 10.18 -6.97 2.87
N ARG A 87 10.20 -8.24 2.46
CA ARG A 87 9.55 -9.30 3.27
C ARG A 87 10.17 -9.43 4.64
N GLU A 88 11.49 -9.34 4.74
CA GLU A 88 12.22 -9.50 6.00
C GLU A 88 11.85 -8.40 6.99
N LEU A 89 11.83 -7.14 6.55
CA LEU A 89 11.40 -6.04 7.41
C LEU A 89 9.92 -6.17 7.78
N PHE A 90 9.06 -6.50 6.83
CA PHE A 90 7.63 -6.67 7.09
C PHE A 90 7.38 -7.74 8.15
N GLN A 91 8.03 -8.90 8.03
CA GLN A 91 7.91 -9.99 9.01
C GLN A 91 8.39 -9.56 10.41
N ALA A 92 9.50 -8.82 10.49
CA ALA A 92 10.00 -8.30 11.76
C ALA A 92 9.00 -7.31 12.40
N LEU A 93 8.47 -6.37 11.60
CA LEU A 93 7.47 -5.40 12.07
C LEU A 93 6.15 -6.07 12.48
N TYR A 94 5.67 -7.04 11.70
CA TYR A 94 4.49 -7.82 12.03
C TYR A 94 4.68 -8.56 13.35
N PHE A 95 5.79 -9.27 13.52
CA PHE A 95 6.10 -9.98 14.77
C PHE A 95 6.15 -9.03 15.97
N LEU A 96 6.87 -7.91 15.87
CA LEU A 96 6.93 -6.90 16.93
C LEU A 96 5.56 -6.31 17.25
N THR A 97 4.73 -6.11 16.23
CA THR A 97 3.37 -5.62 16.41
C THR A 97 2.55 -6.65 17.18
N MET A 98 2.56 -7.93 16.79
CA MET A 98 1.82 -9.00 17.47
C MET A 98 2.24 -9.20 18.94
N GLN A 99 3.48 -8.87 19.30
CA GLN A 99 3.95 -8.92 20.69
C GLN A 99 3.47 -7.74 21.55
N ASN A 100 2.96 -6.66 20.93
CA ASN A 100 2.53 -5.47 21.64
C ASN A 100 0.99 -5.41 21.73
N SER A 101 0.45 -5.92 22.84
CA SER A 101 -1.00 -5.93 23.10
C SER A 101 -1.62 -4.54 23.12
N GLU A 102 -0.89 -3.49 23.50
CA GLU A 102 -1.40 -2.11 23.54
C GLU A 102 -1.77 -1.60 22.14
N LEU A 103 -1.08 -2.09 21.10
CA LEU A 103 -1.42 -1.74 19.72
C LEU A 103 -2.80 -2.26 19.33
N PHE A 104 -3.31 -3.32 19.97
CA PHE A 104 -4.61 -3.94 19.66
C PHE A 104 -5.74 -3.48 20.58
N GLU A 105 -5.53 -2.45 21.40
CA GLU A 105 -6.59 -1.92 22.24
C GLU A 105 -7.75 -1.40 21.39
N SER A 106 -8.91 -2.06 21.56
CA SER A 106 -10.22 -1.78 20.96
C SER A 106 -10.21 -1.50 19.44
N PRO A 107 -10.48 -2.52 18.61
CA PRO A 107 -10.68 -2.28 17.19
C PRO A 107 -11.90 -1.37 16.94
N PRO A 108 -11.93 -0.59 15.85
CA PRO A 108 -13.13 0.16 15.47
C PRO A 108 -14.30 -0.78 15.18
N ASP A 109 -15.55 -0.34 15.41
CA ASP A 109 -16.76 -1.17 15.26
C ASP A 109 -16.83 -2.00 13.96
N ALA A 110 -16.45 -1.40 12.82
CA ALA A 110 -16.49 -2.07 11.52
C ALA A 110 -15.34 -3.04 11.24
N TYR A 111 -14.38 -3.19 12.16
CA TYR A 111 -13.20 -4.02 11.92
C TYR A 111 -13.56 -5.51 11.78
N GLU A 112 -14.42 -6.04 12.65
CA GLU A 112 -14.77 -7.46 12.64
C GLU A 112 -15.46 -7.84 11.33
N ASP A 113 -16.48 -7.08 10.92
CA ASP A 113 -17.18 -7.28 9.65
C ASP A 113 -16.22 -7.17 8.44
N LEU A 114 -15.29 -6.21 8.46
CA LEU A 114 -14.29 -6.05 7.40
C LEU A 114 -13.35 -7.27 7.34
N MET A 115 -12.90 -7.80 8.48
CA MET A 115 -11.98 -8.93 8.51
C MET A 115 -12.66 -10.25 8.15
N GLU A 116 -13.92 -10.43 8.55
CA GLU A 116 -14.73 -11.58 8.14
C GLU A 116 -14.81 -11.66 6.60
N VAL A 117 -15.27 -10.57 5.96
CA VAL A 117 -15.39 -10.50 4.50
C VAL A 117 -14.04 -10.69 3.80
N LEU A 118 -12.97 -10.06 4.30
CA LEU A 118 -11.64 -10.22 3.71
C LEU A 118 -11.09 -11.64 3.87
N THR A 119 -11.39 -12.33 4.97
CA THR A 119 -10.94 -13.71 5.18
C THR A 119 -11.65 -14.67 4.23
N GLU A 120 -12.93 -14.43 3.95
CA GLU A 120 -13.74 -15.32 3.11
C GLU A 120 -13.54 -15.09 1.60
N SER A 121 -13.31 -13.84 1.19
CA SER A 121 -13.50 -13.44 -0.21
C SER A 121 -12.38 -12.59 -0.82
N SER A 122 -11.23 -12.41 -0.14
CA SER A 122 -10.11 -11.67 -0.75
C SER A 122 -9.53 -12.36 -1.99
N PRO A 123 -9.00 -11.60 -2.98
CA PRO A 123 -8.95 -10.13 -3.03
C PRO A 123 -10.32 -9.52 -3.41
N LEU A 124 -10.59 -8.30 -2.92
CA LEU A 124 -11.80 -7.54 -3.23
C LEU A 124 -11.44 -6.10 -3.59
N SER A 125 -12.15 -5.54 -4.56
CA SER A 125 -12.13 -4.11 -4.82
C SER A 125 -12.69 -3.32 -3.62
N THR A 126 -12.38 -2.02 -3.57
CA THR A 126 -12.91 -1.15 -2.49
C THR A 126 -14.44 -1.06 -2.55
N LYS A 127 -15.01 -1.10 -3.76
CA LYS A 127 -16.45 -1.04 -3.99
C LYS A 127 -17.15 -2.31 -3.54
N GLU A 128 -16.58 -3.48 -3.82
CA GLU A 128 -17.11 -4.78 -3.37
C GLU A 128 -17.04 -4.89 -1.85
N LEU A 129 -15.88 -4.61 -1.25
CA LEU A 129 -15.73 -4.70 0.21
C LEU A 129 -16.77 -3.82 0.95
N LYS A 130 -17.00 -2.59 0.49
CA LYS A 130 -18.04 -1.70 1.05
C LYS A 130 -19.45 -2.24 0.82
N LYS A 131 -19.69 -2.94 -0.29
CA LYS A 131 -20.99 -3.56 -0.58
C LYS A 131 -21.26 -4.73 0.36
N HIS A 132 -20.27 -5.59 0.60
CA HIS A 132 -20.41 -6.76 1.47
C HIS A 132 -20.53 -6.42 2.96
N THR A 133 -19.99 -5.27 3.38
CA THR A 133 -20.04 -4.79 4.78
C THR A 133 -21.13 -3.73 5.03
N ASP A 134 -21.98 -3.46 4.05
CA ASP A 134 -22.98 -2.37 4.09
C ASP A 134 -22.40 -0.96 4.43
N LEU A 135 -21.09 -0.76 4.24
CA LEU A 135 -20.39 0.51 4.46
C LEU A 135 -20.40 1.43 3.23
N ARG A 136 -21.50 1.41 2.45
CA ARG A 136 -21.67 2.27 1.27
C ARG A 136 -22.14 3.67 1.65
N GLY A 137 -21.84 4.65 0.79
CA GLY A 137 -22.27 6.04 0.97
C GLY A 137 -21.28 6.91 1.75
N LYS A 138 -21.55 8.22 1.78
CA LYS A 138 -20.66 9.21 2.41
C LYS A 138 -20.62 9.06 3.94
N ASP A 139 -21.74 8.69 4.54
CA ASP A 139 -21.88 8.60 6.00
C ASP A 139 -21.06 7.43 6.58
N CYS A 140 -20.94 6.33 5.83
CA CYS A 140 -20.14 5.17 6.22
C CYS A 140 -18.66 5.28 5.82
N ALA A 141 -18.28 6.26 4.99
CA ALA A 141 -16.90 6.37 4.48
C ALA A 141 -15.88 6.58 5.61
N ALA A 142 -16.22 7.34 6.64
CA ALA A 142 -15.36 7.53 7.81
C ALA A 142 -15.18 6.24 8.61
N ILE A 143 -16.24 5.45 8.75
CA ILE A 143 -16.22 4.16 9.46
C ILE A 143 -15.32 3.17 8.73
N TYR A 144 -15.55 2.98 7.43
CA TYR A 144 -14.71 2.15 6.55
C TYR A 144 -13.23 2.56 6.61
N ASN A 145 -12.95 3.86 6.43
CA ASN A 145 -11.58 4.36 6.43
C ASN A 145 -10.88 4.14 7.77
N ARG A 146 -11.60 4.26 8.91
CA ARG A 146 -11.04 3.96 10.23
C ARG A 146 -10.70 2.48 10.38
N GLY A 147 -11.60 1.57 10.00
CA GLY A 147 -11.37 0.12 10.06
C GLY A 147 -10.17 -0.31 9.21
N MET A 148 -10.17 0.07 7.92
CA MET A 148 -9.06 -0.26 7.01
C MET A 148 -7.73 0.36 7.46
N LYS A 149 -7.73 1.63 7.89
CA LYS A 149 -6.52 2.27 8.43
C LYS A 149 -6.01 1.54 9.66
N TRP A 150 -6.90 1.15 10.56
CA TRP A 150 -6.53 0.41 11.78
C TRP A 150 -5.86 -0.92 11.42
N ALA A 151 -6.43 -1.69 10.50
CA ALA A 151 -5.89 -2.97 10.03
C ALA A 151 -4.55 -2.83 9.29
N PHE A 152 -4.46 -1.93 8.29
CA PHE A 152 -3.22 -1.71 7.54
C PHE A 152 -2.07 -1.23 8.42
N THR A 153 -2.33 -0.29 9.35
CA THR A 153 -1.27 0.28 10.20
C THR A 153 -0.71 -0.70 11.23
N ARG A 154 -1.42 -1.81 11.47
CA ARG A 154 -1.02 -2.92 12.36
C ARG A 154 -0.54 -4.14 11.60
N PHE A 155 -0.37 -4.03 10.29
CA PHE A 155 0.08 -5.13 9.43
C PHE A 155 -0.84 -6.37 9.46
N LEU A 156 -2.12 -6.19 9.83
CA LEU A 156 -3.11 -7.27 9.87
C LEU A 156 -3.62 -7.64 8.47
N ILE A 157 -3.54 -6.68 7.55
CA ILE A 157 -3.86 -6.87 6.14
C ILE A 157 -2.73 -6.27 5.29
N VAL A 158 -2.62 -6.80 4.09
CA VAL A 158 -1.76 -6.31 3.01
C VAL A 158 -2.63 -6.10 1.78
N GLY A 159 -2.19 -5.26 0.86
CA GLY A 159 -2.82 -5.22 -0.46
C GLY A 159 -2.13 -6.23 -1.37
N TYR A 160 -2.93 -6.98 -2.11
CA TYR A 160 -2.48 -7.99 -3.05
C TYR A 160 -3.52 -8.09 -4.17
N GLY A 161 -3.08 -8.10 -5.42
CA GLY A 161 -4.01 -8.01 -6.55
C GLY A 161 -4.60 -6.61 -6.74
N GLU A 162 -4.70 -6.15 -7.98
CA GLU A 162 -5.63 -5.07 -8.34
C GLU A 162 -6.88 -5.66 -9.02
N GLU A 163 -8.01 -5.64 -8.31
CA GLU A 163 -9.33 -5.92 -8.88
C GLU A 163 -9.92 -4.63 -9.46
N GLU A 164 -10.47 -4.69 -10.69
CA GLU A 164 -11.14 -3.55 -11.33
C GLU A 164 -12.53 -3.30 -10.68
N ASP A 165 -12.85 -2.04 -10.37
CA ASP A 165 -14.14 -1.61 -9.76
C ASP A 165 -15.34 -1.65 -10.74
#